data_AF-A0A644VEV8-F1
#
_entry.id   AF-A0A644VEV8-F1
#
_cell.length_a   1.000
_cell.length_b   1.000
_cell.length_c   1.000
_cell.angle_alpha   90.00
_cell.angle_beta   90.00
_cell.angle_gamma   90.00
#
_symmetry.space_group_name_H-M   'P 1'
#
loop_
_entity.id
_entity.type
_entity.pdbx_description
1 polymer ?
#
loop_
_entity_poly.entity_id
_entity_poly.type
_entity_poly.pdbx_seq_one_letter_code
_entity_poly.pdbx_strand_id
1 'polypeptide(L)'
;MGIQGGLDLHFWITRGMARRMGVNLSEAMQEGRLSQAELARMVERCRDCPGAQGCLDFLSERDGPAAAVPDWCCHTAVLSRLRAGC
;
A
#
# COMPACT_ATOMS: atom_id res chain seq x y z
N MET A 1 -13.37 23.41 -6.76
CA MET A 1 -12.51 22.75 -5.77
C MET A 1 -11.47 21.93 -6.54
N GLY A 2 -10.19 22.30 -6.43
CA GLY A 2 -9.11 21.82 -7.31
C GLY A 2 -8.67 20.38 -7.07
N ILE A 3 -8.41 19.69 -8.18
CA ILE A 3 -7.34 18.71 -8.43
C ILE A 3 -6.56 18.15 -7.21
N GLN A 4 -7.01 17.05 -6.61
CA GLN A 4 -6.18 16.22 -5.71
C GLN A 4 -5.88 14.83 -6.30
N GLY A 5 -5.87 14.70 -7.63
CA GLY A 5 -5.77 13.40 -8.31
C GLY A 5 -4.50 12.59 -8.02
N GLY A 6 -3.42 13.22 -7.55
CA GLY A 6 -2.18 12.51 -7.21
C GLY A 6 -2.26 11.79 -5.86
N LEU A 7 -2.74 12.47 -4.81
CA LEU A 7 -2.74 11.90 -3.45
C LEU A 7 -3.78 10.78 -3.31
N ASP A 8 -4.92 10.92 -4.02
CA ASP A 8 -5.93 9.88 -4.13
C ASP A 8 -5.36 8.63 -4.82
N LEU A 9 -4.62 8.80 -5.93
CA LEU A 9 -3.97 7.69 -6.64
C LEU A 9 -3.00 6.91 -5.73
N HIS A 10 -2.10 7.59 -5.04
CA HIS A 10 -1.11 6.92 -4.17
C HIS A 10 -1.77 6.26 -2.95
N PHE A 11 -2.87 6.83 -2.46
CA PHE A 11 -3.71 6.19 -1.45
C PHE A 11 -4.31 4.88 -1.98
N TRP A 12 -4.90 4.89 -3.17
CA TRP A 12 -5.46 3.68 -3.80
C TRP A 12 -4.39 2.63 -4.10
N ILE A 13 -3.22 3.04 -4.61
CA ILE A 13 -2.09 2.14 -4.85
C ILE A 13 -1.66 1.46 -3.54
N THR A 14 -1.44 2.26 -2.48
CA THR A 14 -1.00 1.73 -1.17
C THR A 14 -1.99 0.70 -0.63
N ARG A 15 -3.29 1.00 -0.73
CA ARG A 15 -4.36 0.09 -0.29
C ARG A 15 -4.48 -1.15 -1.18
N GLY A 16 -4.34 -1.00 -2.49
CA GLY A 16 -4.38 -2.10 -3.45
C GLY A 16 -3.23 -3.07 -3.20
N MET A 17 -2.01 -2.55 -3.04
CA MET A 17 -0.82 -3.36 -2.73
C MET A 17 -1.02 -4.12 -1.42
N ALA A 18 -1.48 -3.46 -0.36
CA ALA A 18 -1.77 -4.13 0.91
C ALA A 18 -2.79 -5.28 0.74
N ARG A 19 -3.89 -5.04 0.03
CA ARG A 19 -4.91 -6.06 -0.24
C ARG A 19 -4.36 -7.24 -1.02
N ARG A 20 -3.50 -6.98 -1.99
CA ARG A 20 -2.82 -8.00 -2.80
C ARG A 20 -1.89 -8.88 -1.95
N MET A 21 -1.43 -8.37 -0.81
CA MET A 21 -0.65 -9.11 0.20
C MET A 21 -1.50 -9.77 1.29
N GLY A 22 -2.83 -9.73 1.19
CA GLY A 22 -3.73 -10.21 2.22
C GLY A 22 -3.81 -9.31 3.46
N VAL A 23 -3.29 -8.08 3.38
CA VAL A 23 -3.31 -7.11 4.49
C VAL A 23 -4.49 -6.16 4.34
N ASN A 24 -5.35 -6.11 5.35
CA ASN A 24 -6.41 -5.11 5.46
C ASN A 24 -5.91 -3.93 6.31
N LEU A 25 -5.53 -2.82 5.67
CA LEU A 25 -5.05 -1.62 6.38
C LEU A 25 -6.11 -1.06 7.34
N SER A 26 -7.40 -1.14 6.99
CA SER A 26 -8.47 -0.66 7.87
C SER A 26 -8.55 -1.48 9.15
N GLU A 27 -8.43 -2.81 9.04
CA GLU A 27 -8.38 -3.72 10.19
C GLU A 27 -7.12 -3.49 11.03
N ALA A 28 -5.95 -3.38 10.40
CA ALA A 28 -4.70 -3.05 11.10
C ALA A 28 -4.78 -1.72 11.86
N MET A 29 -5.53 -0.74 11.33
CA MET A 29 -5.81 0.50 12.06
C MET A 29 -6.74 0.32 13.25
N GLN A 30 -7.80 -0.50 13.11
CA GLN A 30 -8.71 -0.80 14.22
C GLN A 30 -8.00 -1.57 15.34
N GLU A 31 -7.08 -2.47 14.98
CA GLU A 31 -6.28 -3.24 15.95
C GLU A 31 -5.11 -2.43 16.55
N GLY A 32 -4.91 -1.18 16.15
CA GLY A 32 -3.81 -0.34 16.63
C GLY A 32 -2.42 -0.76 16.09
N ARG A 33 -2.36 -1.68 15.12
CA ARG A 33 -1.13 -2.12 14.44
C ARG A 33 -0.63 -1.10 13.40
N LEU A 34 -1.49 -0.18 12.98
CA LEU A 34 -1.17 0.91 12.07
C LEU A 34 -1.89 2.19 12.49
N SER A 35 -1.15 3.27 12.72
CA SER A 35 -1.76 4.58 13.03
C SER A 35 -2.21 5.31 11.76
N GLN A 36 -3.21 6.18 11.87
CA GLN A 36 -3.63 7.04 10.75
C GLN A 36 -2.50 7.94 10.24
N ALA A 37 -1.65 8.44 11.14
CA ALA A 37 -0.45 9.20 10.80
C ALA A 37 0.61 8.35 10.05
N GLU A 38 0.72 7.06 10.38
CA GLU A 38 1.61 6.14 9.67
C GLU A 38 1.10 5.86 8.26
N LEU A 39 -0.21 5.63 8.11
CA LEU A 39 -0.83 5.48 6.80
C LEU A 39 -0.62 6.73 5.93
N ALA A 40 -0.80 7.93 6.47
CA ALA A 40 -0.54 9.17 5.76
C ALA A 40 0.93 9.27 5.30
N ARG A 41 1.89 8.90 6.17
CA ARG A 41 3.32 8.84 5.80
C ARG A 41 3.60 7.80 4.72
N MET A 42 2.92 6.65 4.73
CA MET A 42 3.04 5.66 3.67
C MET A 42 2.58 6.25 2.33
N VAL A 43 1.42 6.90 2.29
CA VAL A 43 0.91 7.52 1.05
C VAL A 43 1.85 8.59 0.51
N GLU A 44 2.38 9.46 1.38
CA GLU A 44 3.36 10.49 1.01
C GLU A 44 4.67 9.87 0.49
N ARG A 45 5.15 8.76 1.08
CA ARG A 45 6.32 8.03 0.57
C ARG A 45 6.05 7.36 -0.77
N CYS A 46 4.84 6.82 -0.97
CA CYS A 46 4.44 6.22 -2.23
C CYS A 46 4.39 7.25 -3.36
N ARG A 47 4.04 8.51 -3.04
CA ARG A 47 4.04 9.62 -3.99
C ARG A 47 5.42 9.93 -4.57
N ASP A 48 6.46 9.83 -3.77
CA ASP A 48 7.85 10.05 -4.20
C ASP A 48 8.50 8.78 -4.78
N CYS A 49 7.79 7.65 -4.75
CA CYS A 49 8.35 6.37 -5.19
C CYS A 49 8.36 6.25 -6.72
N PRO A 50 9.51 6.00 -7.36
CA PRO A 50 9.59 5.78 -8.80
C PRO A 50 8.89 4.48 -9.25
N GLY A 51 8.62 3.56 -8.30
CA GLY A 51 7.94 2.29 -8.55
C GLY A 51 6.41 2.39 -8.67
N ALA A 52 5.82 3.59 -8.61
CA ALA A 52 4.36 3.76 -8.66
C ALA A 52 3.72 3.18 -9.94
N GLN A 53 4.39 3.30 -11.09
CA GLN A 53 3.91 2.70 -12.34
C GLN A 53 3.91 1.16 -12.28
N GLY A 54 4.94 0.57 -11.67
CA GLY A 54 5.00 -0.88 -11.44
C GLY A 54 3.91 -1.36 -10.48
N CYS A 55 3.57 -0.57 -9.45
CA CYS A 55 2.41 -0.85 -8.60
C CYS A 55 1.12 -0.93 -9.42
N LEU A 56 0.89 0.02 -10.34
CA LEU A 56 -0.35 0.06 -11.13
C LEU A 56 -0.45 -1.12 -12.09
N ASP A 57 0.65 -1.48 -12.74
CA ASP A 57 0.73 -2.68 -13.59
C ASP A 57 0.42 -3.94 -12.77
N PHE A 58 1.09 -4.11 -11.63
CA PHE A 58 0.89 -5.22 -10.72
C PHE A 58 -0.54 -5.33 -10.16
N LEU A 59 -1.21 -4.19 -9.94
CA LEU A 59 -2.61 -4.14 -9.50
C LEU A 59 -3.60 -4.37 -10.63
N SER A 60 -3.17 -4.22 -11.88
CA SER A 60 -3.99 -4.50 -13.07
C SER A 60 -3.96 -5.99 -13.45
N GLU A 61 -2.96 -6.73 -12.99
CA GLU A 61 -2.90 -8.18 -13.12
C GLU A 61 -4.11 -8.83 -12.44
N ARG A 62 -4.79 -9.75 -13.14
CA ARG A 62 -5.98 -10.47 -12.63
C ARG A 62 -5.63 -11.62 -11.68
N ASP A 63 -4.48 -11.55 -11.04
CA ASP A 63 -3.92 -12.63 -10.24
C ASP A 63 -4.41 -12.56 -8.77
N GLY A 64 -4.83 -13.70 -8.20
CA GLY A 64 -5.33 -13.82 -6.81
C GLY A 64 -4.19 -13.93 -5.78
N PRO A 65 -4.37 -13.52 -4.51
CA PRO A 65 -3.36 -12.93 -3.58
C PRO A 65 -1.87 -13.28 -3.79
N ALA A 66 -1.01 -12.25 -3.78
CA ALA A 66 0.41 -12.40 -4.07
C ALA A 66 1.14 -13.08 -2.91
N ALA A 67 2.04 -13.99 -3.24
CA ALA A 67 2.82 -14.73 -2.26
C ALA A 67 3.83 -13.84 -1.52
N ALA A 68 4.28 -12.73 -2.11
CA ALA A 68 5.27 -11.81 -1.53
C ALA A 68 5.09 -10.37 -2.03
N VAL A 69 5.57 -9.41 -1.22
CA VAL A 69 5.61 -8.00 -1.64
C VAL A 69 6.72 -7.83 -2.67
N PRO A 70 6.49 -7.13 -3.80
CA PRO A 70 7.53 -6.91 -4.79
C PRO A 70 8.71 -6.16 -4.19
N ASP A 71 9.93 -6.56 -4.55
CA ASP A 71 11.17 -5.99 -4.00
C ASP A 71 11.29 -4.48 -4.28
N TRP A 72 10.77 -4.03 -5.42
CA TRP A 72 10.73 -2.64 -5.83
C TRP A 72 9.69 -1.78 -5.10
N CYS A 73 8.79 -2.37 -4.30
CA CYS A 73 7.81 -1.62 -3.53
C CYS A 73 8.48 -0.92 -2.32
N CYS A 74 8.33 0.40 -2.21
CA CYS A 74 8.87 1.16 -1.07
C CYS A 74 8.24 0.79 0.29
N HIS A 75 7.15 0.01 0.28
CA HIS A 75 6.44 -0.45 1.48
C HIS A 75 6.68 -1.92 1.82
N THR A 76 7.62 -2.60 1.17
CA THR A 76 7.92 -4.03 1.40
C THR A 76 8.09 -4.37 2.87
N ALA A 77 8.88 -3.60 3.62
CA ALA A 77 9.09 -3.84 5.04
C ALA A 77 7.81 -3.69 5.87
N VAL A 78 7.04 -2.61 5.65
CA VAL A 78 5.83 -2.32 6.43
C VAL A 78 4.72 -3.32 6.11
N LEU A 79 4.49 -3.62 4.82
CA LEU A 79 3.47 -4.58 4.40
C LEU A 79 3.82 -6.00 4.87
N SER A 80 5.10 -6.38 4.84
CA SER A 80 5.54 -7.69 5.36
C SER A 80 5.32 -7.81 6.86
N ARG A 81 5.61 -6.75 7.63
CA ARG A 81 5.32 -6.70 9.07
C ARG A 81 3.81 -6.81 9.33
N LEU A 82 2.99 -6.02 8.63
CA LEU A 82 1.54 -6.04 8.81
C LEU A 82 0.91 -7.40 8.41
N ARG A 83 1.50 -8.09 7.43
CA ARG A 83 1.12 -9.45 7.02
C ARG A 83 1.50 -10.50 8.05
N ALA A 84 2.66 -10.36 8.70
CA ALA A 84 3.12 -11.30 9.72
C ALA A 84 2.28 -11.26 11.02
N GLY A 85 1.42 -10.24 11.18
CA GLY A 85 0.49 -10.14 12.31
C GLY A 85 1.15 -9.96 13.68
N CYS A 86 2.44 -9.61 13.70
CA CYS A 86 3.26 -9.48 14.91
C CYS A 86 3.50 -8.02 15.29
#